data_AF-A0A9D6F2Q0-F1
#
_entry.id   AF-A0A9D6F2Q0-F1
#
_cell.length_a   1.000
_cell.length_b   1.000
_cell.length_c   1.000
_cell.angle_alpha   90.00
_cell.angle_beta   90.00
_cell.angle_gamma   90.00
#
_symmetry.space_group_name_H-M   'P 1'
#
loop_
_entity.id
_entity.type
_entity.pdbx_description
1 polymer ?
#
loop_
_entity_poly.entity_id
_entity_poly.type
_entity_poly.pdbx_seq_one_letter_code
_entity_poly.pdbx_strand_id
1 'polypeptide(L)'
;MNEEAIESILADFRAWLLEAPDVPSLEPVESLEVATVIQHFIALRQEVNLQTKAARAQQEQSSQAAMQLQQALDVIQRREQQARDCERNAQDELVRPLLKALIDAHDGLWLAEREVVRMLDNPPDLRAGVQPLPPSPHAPPIIKLRLPHWTRWMGLDASVETQLAPLFAWYASHGGAPIAPAPETDESADRLKEILEALLVGYRMSLQRLQRAMDQQGLETVACVGEPFDPETMEVAEVVREEGRESTEVLDEIRRGYLWRGRLFRYAQVRVISG
;
A
#
# COMPACT_ATOMS: atom_id res chain seq x y z
N MET A 1 103.81 50.16 12.55
CA MET A 1 104.30 49.11 13.47
C MET A 1 105.79 48.98 13.22
N ASN A 2 106.61 49.12 14.26
CA ASN A 2 108.07 49.03 14.14
C ASN A 2 108.51 47.60 13.84
N GLU A 3 109.52 47.44 13.00
CA GLU A 3 110.09 46.17 12.55
C GLU A 3 110.56 45.29 13.73
N GLU A 4 111.11 45.90 14.77
CA GLU A 4 111.47 45.22 16.02
C GLU A 4 110.30 44.53 16.73
N ALA A 5 109.09 45.08 16.65
CA ALA A 5 107.91 44.47 17.27
C ALA A 5 107.46 43.21 16.51
N ILE A 6 107.65 43.19 15.19
CA ILE A 6 107.34 42.02 14.36
C ILE A 6 108.37 40.92 14.63
N GLU A 7 109.65 41.28 14.72
CA GLU A 7 110.74 40.33 15.00
C GLU A 7 110.56 39.68 16.38
N SER A 8 110.15 40.46 17.39
CA SER A 8 109.83 39.96 18.73
C SER A 8 108.69 38.95 18.73
N ILE A 9 107.58 39.24 18.03
CA ILE A 9 106.42 38.33 17.97
C ILE A 9 106.77 37.04 17.23
N LEU A 10 107.55 37.13 16.15
CA LEU A 10 107.98 35.95 15.40
C LEU A 10 108.99 35.10 16.18
N ALA A 11 109.85 35.73 16.99
CA ALA A 11 110.77 35.02 17.88
C ALA A 11 110.00 34.23 18.95
N ASP A 12 109.01 34.85 19.60
CA ASP A 12 108.15 34.20 20.60
C ASP A 12 107.37 33.03 19.99
N PHE A 13 106.84 33.20 18.77
CA PHE A 13 106.11 32.13 18.10
C PHE A 13 107.02 30.94 17.70
N ARG A 14 108.26 31.20 17.28
CA ARG A 14 109.23 30.12 17.01
C ARG A 14 109.67 29.41 18.28
N ALA A 15 109.86 30.14 19.37
CA ALA A 15 110.16 29.55 20.68
C ALA A 15 109.01 28.64 21.13
N TRP A 16 107.76 29.10 20.97
CA TRP A 16 106.56 28.30 21.27
C TRP A 16 106.46 27.04 20.39
N LEU A 17 106.78 27.12 19.09
CA LEU A 17 106.80 25.95 18.20
C LEU A 17 107.88 24.93 18.55
N LEU A 18 109.01 25.38 19.10
CA LEU A 18 110.12 24.51 19.50
C LEU A 18 109.89 23.89 20.88
N GLU A 19 109.10 24.53 21.74
CA GLU A 19 108.66 24.01 23.04
C GLU A 19 107.33 23.24 22.98
N ALA A 20 106.64 23.26 21.84
CA ALA A 20 105.42 22.49 21.65
C ALA A 20 105.74 21.00 21.75
N PRO A 21 105.04 20.23 22.60
CA PRO A 21 105.23 18.78 22.67
C PRO A 21 104.96 18.16 21.31
N ASP A 22 105.76 17.16 20.92
CA ASP A 22 105.55 16.39 19.69
C ASP A 22 104.07 16.02 19.58
N VAL A 23 103.44 16.40 18.47
CA VAL A 23 102.07 16.01 18.16
C VAL A 23 102.05 14.48 18.25
N PRO A 24 101.27 13.86 19.17
CA PRO A 24 101.20 12.41 19.21
C PRO A 24 100.79 11.94 17.82
N SER A 25 101.52 10.97 17.27
CA SER A 25 101.21 10.41 15.96
C SER A 25 99.71 10.10 15.95
N LEU A 26 98.97 10.73 15.04
CA LEU A 26 97.57 10.39 14.82
C LEU A 26 97.54 8.88 14.58
N GLU A 27 97.00 8.11 15.54
CA GLU A 27 96.63 6.74 15.26
C GLU A 27 95.80 6.76 13.98
N PRO A 28 96.00 5.83 13.03
CA PRO A 28 95.21 5.81 11.82
C PRO A 28 93.74 5.67 12.24
N VAL A 29 93.01 6.78 12.20
CA VAL A 29 91.56 6.78 12.33
C VAL A 29 91.09 5.75 11.32
N GLU A 30 90.41 4.69 11.78
CA GLU A 30 89.81 3.67 10.91
C GLU A 30 89.13 4.42 9.77
N SER A 31 89.74 4.35 8.59
CA SER A 31 89.34 5.19 7.48
C SER A 31 87.96 4.68 7.08
N LEU A 32 86.92 5.47 7.39
CA LEU A 32 85.55 5.12 7.08
C LEU A 32 85.48 4.76 5.60
N GLU A 33 85.36 3.47 5.29
CA GLU A 33 85.43 2.99 3.92
C GLU A 33 84.17 3.47 3.20
N VAL A 34 84.33 4.48 2.36
CA VAL A 34 83.22 5.16 1.66
C VAL A 34 82.37 4.15 0.89
N ALA A 35 82.98 3.06 0.39
CA ALA A 35 82.28 1.96 -0.26
C ALA A 35 81.24 1.29 0.67
N THR A 36 81.56 1.07 1.94
CA THR A 36 80.68 0.48 2.94
C THR A 36 79.48 1.38 3.22
N VAL A 37 79.67 2.69 3.36
CA VAL A 37 78.57 3.65 3.57
C VAL A 37 77.63 3.68 2.36
N ILE A 38 78.19 3.69 1.15
CA ILE A 38 77.41 3.64 -0.10
C ILE A 38 76.60 2.33 -0.19
N GLN A 39 77.18 1.20 0.19
CA GLN A 39 76.49 -0.09 0.20
C GLN A 39 75.29 -0.11 1.16
N HIS A 40 75.44 0.42 2.37
CA HIS A 40 74.33 0.56 3.32
C HIS A 40 73.23 1.50 2.79
N PHE A 41 73.61 2.61 2.14
CA PHE A 41 72.63 3.52 1.53
C PHE A 41 71.87 2.88 0.36
N ILE A 42 72.55 2.08 -0.47
CA ILE A 42 71.91 1.34 -1.57
C ILE A 42 70.94 0.29 -1.00
N ALA A 43 71.35 -0.45 0.03
CA ALA A 43 70.51 -1.43 0.70
C ALA A 43 69.26 -0.75 1.32
N LEU A 44 69.45 0.36 2.04
CA LEU A 44 68.35 1.15 2.61
C LEU A 44 67.39 1.65 1.52
N ARG A 45 67.90 2.14 0.39
CA ARG A 45 67.06 2.58 -0.74
C ARG A 45 66.22 1.43 -1.29
N GLN A 46 66.82 0.25 -1.45
CA GLN A 46 66.12 -0.94 -1.93
C GLN A 46 65.03 -1.37 -0.94
N GLU A 47 65.34 -1.37 0.35
CA GLU A 47 64.38 -1.70 1.41
C GLU A 47 63.20 -0.74 1.44
N VAL A 48 63.45 0.58 1.41
CA VAL A 48 62.39 1.60 1.37
C VAL A 48 61.52 1.44 0.12
N ASN A 49 62.12 1.14 -1.05
CA ASN A 49 61.36 0.89 -2.27
C ASN A 49 60.47 -0.37 -2.16
N LEU A 50 60.99 -1.44 -1.54
CA LEU A 50 60.22 -2.66 -1.30
C LEU A 50 59.07 -2.42 -0.31
N GLN A 51 59.33 -1.72 0.80
CA GLN A 51 58.29 -1.35 1.76
C GLN A 51 57.21 -0.48 1.12
N THR A 52 57.60 0.51 0.30
CA THR A 52 56.66 1.37 -0.42
C THR A 52 55.81 0.56 -1.39
N LYS A 53 56.41 -0.40 -2.12
CA LYS A 53 55.69 -1.27 -3.04
C LYS A 53 54.72 -2.20 -2.30
N ALA A 54 55.16 -2.80 -1.19
CA ALA A 54 54.33 -3.65 -0.35
C ALA A 54 53.15 -2.89 0.26
N ALA A 55 53.38 -1.67 0.79
CA ALA A 55 52.34 -0.82 1.34
C ALA A 55 51.29 -0.44 0.30
N ARG A 56 51.71 -0.08 -0.92
CA ARG A 56 50.78 0.21 -2.04
C ARG A 56 49.97 -1.01 -2.42
N ALA A 57 50.61 -2.18 -2.57
CA ALA A 57 49.92 -3.42 -2.89
C ALA A 57 48.91 -3.81 -1.79
N GLN A 58 49.27 -3.63 -0.51
CA GLN A 58 48.37 -3.90 0.61
C GLN A 58 47.20 -2.92 0.67
N GLN A 59 47.43 -1.64 0.36
CA GLN A 59 46.35 -0.64 0.31
C GLN A 59 45.38 -0.92 -0.84
N GLU A 60 45.88 -1.34 -2.00
CA GLU A 60 45.07 -1.76 -3.14
C GLU A 60 44.28 -3.04 -2.83
N GLN A 61 44.90 -4.03 -2.18
CA GLN A 61 44.21 -5.24 -1.75
C GLN A 61 43.10 -4.91 -0.72
N SER A 62 43.38 -4.00 0.22
CA SER A 62 42.42 -3.59 1.24
C SER A 62 41.23 -2.84 0.63
N SER A 63 41.47 -2.00 -0.37
CA SER A 63 40.39 -1.30 -1.08
C SER A 63 39.53 -2.28 -1.88
N GLN A 64 40.14 -3.25 -2.56
CA GLN A 64 39.42 -4.31 -3.28
C GLN A 64 38.58 -5.17 -2.33
N ALA A 65 39.13 -5.58 -1.18
CA ALA A 65 38.40 -6.34 -0.17
C ALA A 65 37.21 -5.54 0.39
N ALA A 66 37.41 -4.24 0.68
CA ALA A 66 36.33 -3.37 1.13
C ALA A 66 35.20 -3.24 0.09
N MET A 67 35.55 -3.11 -1.19
CA MET A 67 34.56 -3.07 -2.28
C MET A 67 33.77 -4.38 -2.38
N GLN A 68 34.43 -5.53 -2.28
CA GLN A 68 33.76 -6.84 -2.29
C GLN A 68 32.81 -7.01 -1.10
N LEU A 69 33.22 -6.57 0.10
CA LEU A 69 32.36 -6.58 1.29
C LEU A 69 31.15 -5.67 1.13
N GLN A 70 31.33 -4.46 0.58
CA GLN A 70 30.21 -3.55 0.30
C GLN A 70 29.23 -4.17 -0.69
N GLN A 71 29.71 -4.77 -1.78
CA GLN A 71 28.86 -5.46 -2.76
C GLN A 71 28.09 -6.63 -2.12
N ALA A 72 28.74 -7.41 -1.25
CA ALA A 72 28.07 -8.50 -0.54
C ALA A 72 26.99 -7.99 0.41
N LEU A 73 27.24 -6.91 1.14
CA LEU A 73 26.26 -6.26 2.02
C LEU A 73 25.06 -5.73 1.22
N ASP A 74 25.29 -5.06 0.09
CA ASP A 74 24.22 -4.56 -0.78
C ASP A 74 23.29 -5.68 -1.25
N VAL A 75 23.87 -6.84 -1.61
CA VAL A 75 23.09 -8.02 -2.02
C VAL A 75 22.23 -8.54 -0.86
N ILE A 76 22.79 -8.62 0.35
CA ILE A 76 22.06 -9.07 1.54
C ILE A 76 20.93 -8.09 1.86
N GLN A 77 21.19 -6.79 1.89
CA GLN A 77 20.20 -5.75 2.15
C GLN A 77 19.05 -5.78 1.14
N ARG A 78 19.35 -5.95 -0.15
CA ARG A 78 18.32 -6.08 -1.20
C ARG A 78 17.46 -7.32 -0.98
N ARG A 79 18.06 -8.46 -0.62
CA ARG A 79 17.33 -9.70 -0.33
C ARG A 79 16.42 -9.56 0.88
N GLU A 80 16.90 -8.92 1.95
CA GLU A 80 16.09 -8.64 3.14
C GLU A 80 14.90 -7.73 2.81
N GLN A 81 15.14 -6.67 2.04
CA GLN A 81 14.07 -5.76 1.64
C GLN A 81 13.02 -6.49 0.78
N GLN A 82 13.47 -7.28 -0.20
CA GLN A 82 12.58 -8.11 -1.01
C GLN A 82 11.77 -9.10 -0.17
N ALA A 83 12.40 -9.74 0.81
CA ALA A 83 11.70 -10.67 1.70
C ALA A 83 10.60 -9.96 2.51
N ARG A 84 10.89 -8.76 3.06
CA ARG A 84 9.91 -7.94 3.78
C ARG A 84 8.75 -7.50 2.88
N ASP A 85 9.05 -7.09 1.65
CA ASP A 85 8.03 -6.66 0.70
C ASP A 85 7.15 -7.83 0.25
N CYS A 86 7.74 -9.01 0.02
CA CYS A 86 6.99 -10.24 -0.25
C CYS A 86 6.09 -10.64 0.91
N GLU A 87 6.60 -10.58 2.15
CA GLU A 87 5.80 -10.89 3.34
C GLU A 87 4.63 -9.92 3.49
N ARG A 88 4.87 -8.61 3.34
CA ARG A 88 3.82 -7.60 3.37
C ARG A 88 2.78 -7.82 2.27
N ASN A 89 3.21 -8.10 1.05
CA ASN A 89 2.30 -8.38 -0.06
C ASN A 89 1.47 -9.65 0.21
N ALA A 90 2.06 -10.70 0.77
CA ALA A 90 1.35 -11.92 1.14
C ALA A 90 0.32 -11.64 2.25
N GLN A 91 0.67 -10.86 3.27
CA GLN A 91 -0.27 -10.43 4.30
C GLN A 91 -1.43 -9.62 3.71
N ASP A 92 -1.14 -8.69 2.81
CA ASP A 92 -2.15 -7.88 2.14
C ASP A 92 -3.06 -8.76 1.24
N GLU A 93 -2.51 -9.76 0.58
CA GLU A 93 -3.25 -10.74 -0.24
C GLU A 93 -4.18 -11.61 0.61
N LEU A 94 -3.77 -12.00 1.82
CA LEU A 94 -4.61 -12.73 2.77
C LEU A 94 -5.82 -11.91 3.25
N VAL A 95 -5.67 -10.59 3.37
CA VAL A 95 -6.73 -9.69 3.86
C VAL A 95 -7.67 -9.24 2.73
N ARG A 96 -7.19 -9.24 1.48
CA ARG A 96 -7.95 -8.78 0.30
C ARG A 96 -9.35 -9.43 0.15
N PRO A 97 -9.54 -10.76 0.32
CA PRO A 97 -10.88 -11.36 0.26
C PRO A 97 -11.83 -10.84 1.35
N LEU A 98 -11.32 -10.57 2.55
CA LEU A 98 -12.10 -10.03 3.66
C LEU A 98 -12.53 -8.59 3.40
N LEU A 99 -11.63 -7.76 2.87
CA LEU A 99 -11.96 -6.40 2.43
C LEU A 99 -13.02 -6.40 1.33
N LYS A 100 -12.89 -7.32 0.36
CA LYS A 100 -13.89 -7.49 -0.68
C LYS A 100 -15.25 -7.86 -0.10
N ALA A 101 -15.30 -8.82 0.83
CA ALA A 101 -16.55 -9.22 1.49
C ALA A 101 -17.18 -8.07 2.28
N LEU A 102 -16.35 -7.24 2.93
CA LEU A 102 -16.80 -6.04 3.66
C LEU A 102 -17.41 -5.00 2.71
N ILE A 103 -16.76 -4.76 1.57
CA ILE A 103 -17.26 -3.88 0.50
C ILE A 103 -18.59 -4.41 -0.07
N ASP A 104 -18.66 -5.69 -0.39
CA ASP A 104 -19.85 -6.29 -0.99
C ASP A 104 -21.04 -6.23 0.00
N ALA A 105 -20.79 -6.39 1.31
CA ALA A 105 -21.80 -6.20 2.35
C ALA A 105 -22.25 -4.74 2.47
N HIS A 106 -21.33 -3.78 2.38
CA HIS A 106 -21.64 -2.35 2.39
C HIS A 106 -22.53 -1.98 1.20
N ASP A 107 -22.13 -2.38 -0.01
CA ASP A 107 -22.88 -2.09 -1.22
C ASP A 107 -24.27 -2.73 -1.20
N GLY A 108 -24.38 -3.97 -0.73
CA GLY A 108 -25.66 -4.66 -0.60
C GLY A 108 -26.61 -3.97 0.38
N LEU A 109 -26.09 -3.50 1.53
CA LEU A 109 -26.88 -2.72 2.50
C LEU A 109 -27.28 -1.36 1.93
N TRP A 110 -26.40 -0.71 1.18
CA TRP A 110 -26.69 0.58 0.57
C TRP A 110 -27.76 0.48 -0.51
N LEU A 111 -27.71 -0.58 -1.34
CA LEU A 111 -28.75 -0.85 -2.33
C LEU A 111 -30.09 -1.19 -1.65
N ALA A 112 -30.07 -1.97 -0.58
CA ALA A 112 -31.27 -2.30 0.19
C ALA A 112 -31.88 -1.05 0.86
N GLU A 113 -31.07 -0.13 1.38
CA GLU A 113 -31.53 1.16 1.89
C GLU A 113 -32.24 1.96 0.80
N ARG A 114 -31.62 2.12 -0.37
CA ARG A 114 -32.21 2.85 -1.51
C ARG A 114 -33.56 2.25 -1.95
N GLU A 115 -33.68 0.92 -1.99
CA GLU A 115 -34.93 0.28 -2.37
C GLU A 115 -36.03 0.49 -1.32
N VAL A 116 -35.70 0.45 -0.02
CA VAL A 116 -36.66 0.77 1.05
C VAL A 116 -37.10 2.24 0.97
N VAL A 117 -36.17 3.17 0.73
CA VAL A 117 -36.53 4.58 0.50
C VAL A 117 -37.47 4.71 -0.69
N ARG A 118 -37.17 4.03 -1.81
CA ARG A 118 -38.04 4.03 -3.00
C ARG A 118 -39.44 3.50 -2.69
N MET A 119 -39.55 2.42 -1.91
CA MET A 119 -40.83 1.85 -1.49
C MET A 119 -41.61 2.77 -0.54
N LEU A 120 -40.93 3.57 0.28
CA LEU A 120 -41.57 4.57 1.14
C LEU A 120 -42.06 5.79 0.34
N ASP A 121 -41.27 6.25 -0.64
CA ASP A 121 -41.59 7.39 -1.50
C ASP A 121 -42.68 7.05 -2.53
N ASN A 122 -42.65 5.84 -3.08
CA ASN A 122 -43.65 5.28 -3.99
C ASN A 122 -44.20 3.97 -3.39
N PRO A 123 -45.16 4.04 -2.45
CA PRO A 123 -45.76 2.85 -1.88
C PRO A 123 -46.38 2.01 -3.02
N PRO A 124 -46.10 0.70 -3.08
CA PRO A 124 -46.67 -0.15 -4.11
C PRO A 124 -48.19 -0.09 -4.02
N ASP A 125 -48.83 0.10 -5.17
CA ASP A 125 -50.28 0.19 -5.27
C ASP A 125 -50.88 -1.20 -5.07
N LEU A 126 -50.99 -1.63 -3.80
CA LEU A 126 -51.58 -2.92 -3.37
C LEU A 126 -53.06 -3.05 -3.82
N ARG A 127 -53.66 -1.96 -4.34
CA ARG A 127 -55.02 -1.87 -4.86
C ARG A 127 -55.13 -2.19 -6.36
N ALA A 128 -54.05 -2.12 -7.13
CA ALA A 128 -54.08 -2.19 -8.61
C ALA A 128 -54.42 -3.57 -9.21
N GLY A 129 -54.62 -4.60 -8.40
CA GLY A 129 -54.93 -5.97 -8.84
C GLY A 129 -56.24 -6.57 -8.33
N VAL A 130 -57.06 -5.84 -7.57
CA VAL A 130 -58.29 -6.39 -6.98
C VAL A 130 -59.48 -6.19 -7.91
N GLN A 131 -59.62 -7.06 -8.91
CA GLN A 131 -60.89 -7.25 -9.61
C GLN A 131 -61.71 -8.32 -8.85
N PRO A 132 -62.98 -8.07 -8.48
CA PRO A 132 -63.77 -9.06 -7.74
C PRO A 132 -63.94 -10.34 -8.57
N LEU A 133 -63.32 -11.42 -8.11
CA LEU A 133 -63.40 -12.76 -8.70
C LEU A 133 -64.65 -13.50 -8.18
N PRO A 134 -65.38 -14.27 -9.02
CA PRO A 134 -66.51 -15.07 -8.56
C PRO A 134 -66.07 -16.17 -7.57
N PRO A 135 -66.93 -16.58 -6.61
CA PRO A 135 -66.56 -17.51 -5.55
C PRO A 135 -66.31 -18.93 -6.08
N SER A 136 -65.17 -19.53 -5.68
CA SER A 136 -64.78 -20.91 -5.99
C SER A 136 -64.79 -21.80 -4.72
N PRO A 137 -65.21 -23.09 -4.80
CA PRO A 137 -65.52 -23.94 -3.65
C PRO A 137 -64.36 -24.73 -3.00
N HIS A 138 -63.08 -24.52 -3.35
CA HIS A 138 -61.96 -25.31 -2.78
C HIS A 138 -60.82 -24.44 -2.20
N ALA A 139 -60.28 -24.86 -1.05
CA ALA A 139 -59.23 -24.15 -0.31
C ALA A 139 -57.80 -24.44 -0.83
N PRO A 140 -56.86 -23.48 -0.78
CA PRO A 140 -55.48 -23.67 -1.24
C PRO A 140 -54.64 -24.55 -0.30
N PRO A 141 -53.56 -25.17 -0.82
CA PRO A 141 -52.65 -26.00 -0.03
C PRO A 141 -51.79 -25.18 0.95
N ILE A 142 -51.57 -25.69 2.17
CA ILE A 142 -50.73 -25.06 3.20
C ILE A 142 -49.25 -25.41 2.95
N ILE A 143 -48.40 -24.41 2.73
CA ILE A 143 -46.95 -24.59 2.52
C ILE A 143 -46.18 -24.10 3.75
N LYS A 144 -45.32 -24.95 4.32
CA LYS A 144 -44.42 -24.59 5.41
C LYS A 144 -43.02 -24.29 4.85
N LEU A 145 -42.69 -23.00 4.75
CA LEU A 145 -41.36 -22.55 4.35
C LEU A 145 -40.37 -22.74 5.51
N ARG A 146 -39.26 -23.44 5.25
CA ARG A 146 -38.14 -23.55 6.19
C ARG A 146 -36.87 -23.09 5.49
N LEU A 147 -36.36 -21.93 5.91
CA LEU A 147 -35.16 -21.32 5.34
C LEU A 147 -34.12 -21.07 6.46
N PRO A 148 -32.88 -21.56 6.33
CA PRO A 148 -31.75 -21.15 7.15
C PRO A 148 -31.32 -19.70 6.87
N HIS A 149 -30.67 -19.03 7.81
CA HIS A 149 -30.32 -17.61 7.71
C HIS A 149 -29.25 -17.29 6.64
N TRP A 150 -28.38 -18.24 6.30
CA TRP A 150 -27.31 -18.04 5.32
C TRP A 150 -27.75 -18.22 3.85
N THR A 151 -28.93 -18.79 3.58
CA THR A 151 -29.38 -19.07 2.21
C THR A 151 -29.76 -17.82 1.41
N ARG A 152 -29.98 -16.70 2.12
CA ARG A 152 -30.27 -15.38 1.55
C ARG A 152 -29.03 -14.68 0.95
N TRP A 153 -27.83 -15.11 1.34
CA TRP A 153 -26.55 -14.59 0.84
C TRP A 153 -26.09 -15.28 -0.46
N MET A 154 -26.70 -16.39 -0.88
CA MET A 154 -26.23 -17.23 -2.00
C MET A 154 -27.10 -17.24 -3.26
N GLY A 155 -28.06 -16.33 -3.42
CA GLY A 155 -28.82 -16.21 -4.68
C GLY A 155 -29.71 -17.43 -5.02
N LEU A 156 -30.29 -18.09 -4.01
CA LEU A 156 -31.17 -19.24 -4.18
C LEU A 156 -32.64 -18.84 -4.42
N ASP A 157 -32.88 -18.13 -5.53
CA ASP A 157 -34.22 -17.91 -6.10
C ASP A 157 -34.92 -19.26 -6.39
N ALA A 158 -34.16 -20.21 -6.95
CA ALA A 158 -34.65 -21.52 -7.37
C ALA A 158 -35.21 -22.42 -6.25
N SER A 159 -34.68 -22.35 -5.02
CA SER A 159 -35.17 -23.17 -3.91
C SER A 159 -36.52 -22.67 -3.38
N VAL A 160 -36.72 -21.35 -3.45
CA VAL A 160 -37.96 -20.68 -3.07
C VAL A 160 -39.02 -20.93 -4.13
N GLU A 161 -38.69 -20.77 -5.42
CA GLU A 161 -39.58 -21.13 -6.53
C GLU A 161 -40.03 -22.59 -6.46
N THR A 162 -39.13 -23.52 -6.14
CA THR A 162 -39.46 -24.96 -6.05
C THR A 162 -40.44 -25.24 -4.89
N GLN A 163 -40.26 -24.59 -3.74
CA GLN A 163 -41.17 -24.76 -2.60
C GLN A 163 -42.51 -24.06 -2.81
N LEU A 164 -42.56 -23.02 -3.65
CA LEU A 164 -43.77 -22.28 -4.01
C LEU A 164 -44.47 -22.84 -5.27
N ALA A 165 -43.81 -23.71 -6.05
CA ALA A 165 -44.37 -24.31 -7.26
C ALA A 165 -45.74 -24.99 -7.06
N PRO A 166 -46.03 -25.70 -5.95
CA PRO A 166 -47.37 -26.24 -5.69
C PRO A 166 -48.44 -25.16 -5.52
N LEU A 167 -48.06 -24.01 -4.95
CA LEU A 167 -48.93 -22.84 -4.84
C LEU A 167 -49.22 -22.28 -6.22
N PHE A 168 -48.18 -21.98 -7.01
CA PHE A 168 -48.34 -21.38 -8.33
C PHE A 168 -49.12 -22.28 -9.31
N ALA A 169 -48.91 -23.60 -9.25
CA ALA A 169 -49.69 -24.56 -10.03
C ALA A 169 -51.17 -24.59 -9.64
N TRP A 170 -51.49 -24.47 -8.34
CA TRP A 170 -52.86 -24.36 -7.86
C TRP A 170 -53.53 -23.07 -8.36
N TYR A 171 -52.81 -21.95 -8.30
CA TYR A 171 -53.27 -20.64 -8.80
C TYR A 171 -53.47 -20.62 -10.33
N ALA A 172 -52.56 -21.23 -11.08
CA ALA A 172 -52.62 -21.33 -12.53
C ALA A 172 -53.80 -22.21 -13.02
N SER A 173 -54.22 -23.18 -12.22
CA SER A 173 -55.34 -24.08 -12.55
C SER A 173 -56.71 -23.57 -12.11
N HIS A 174 -56.77 -22.67 -11.13
CA HIS A 174 -58.04 -22.22 -10.52
C HIS A 174 -58.31 -20.71 -10.65
N GLY A 175 -57.42 -19.95 -11.28
CA GLY A 175 -57.65 -18.55 -11.63
C GLY A 175 -57.92 -17.65 -10.42
N GLY A 176 -56.97 -17.52 -9.49
CA GLY A 176 -56.97 -16.44 -8.48
C GLY A 176 -56.97 -16.87 -7.00
N ALA A 177 -56.42 -15.99 -6.16
CA ALA A 177 -56.00 -16.15 -4.76
C ALA A 177 -57.10 -16.42 -3.72
N PRO A 178 -56.76 -16.96 -2.52
CA PRO A 178 -57.72 -17.15 -1.44
C PRO A 178 -58.20 -15.81 -0.88
N ILE A 179 -59.52 -15.72 -0.74
CA ILE A 179 -60.20 -14.66 0.00
C ILE A 179 -60.06 -15.00 1.50
N ALA A 180 -59.18 -14.28 2.20
CA ALA A 180 -59.32 -14.08 3.64
C ALA A 180 -60.33 -12.96 3.88
N PRO A 181 -61.13 -12.99 4.98
CA PRO A 181 -62.05 -11.89 5.30
C PRO A 181 -61.25 -10.61 5.48
N ALA A 182 -61.65 -9.54 4.78
CA ALA A 182 -60.97 -8.25 4.79
C ALA A 182 -60.92 -7.66 6.21
N PRO A 183 -59.72 -7.50 6.82
CA PRO A 183 -59.53 -6.52 7.86
C PRO A 183 -59.28 -5.15 7.21
N GLU A 184 -59.54 -4.08 7.97
CA GLU A 184 -59.49 -2.68 7.58
C GLU A 184 -58.18 -2.34 6.84
N THR A 185 -58.27 -2.01 5.55
CA THR A 185 -57.12 -1.95 4.63
C THR A 185 -56.13 -0.82 4.91
N ASP A 186 -56.55 0.25 5.59
CA ASP A 186 -55.65 1.37 5.92
C ASP A 186 -54.69 1.01 7.07
N GLU A 187 -55.16 0.28 8.08
CA GLU A 187 -54.33 -0.13 9.23
C GLU A 187 -53.18 -1.08 8.80
N SER A 188 -53.40 -1.90 7.77
CA SER A 188 -52.38 -2.80 7.23
C SER A 188 -51.31 -2.09 6.41
N ALA A 189 -51.69 -1.06 5.64
CA ALA A 189 -50.75 -0.23 4.90
C ALA A 189 -49.90 0.62 5.84
N ASP A 190 -50.51 1.19 6.89
CA ASP A 190 -49.81 1.97 7.91
C ASP A 190 -48.78 1.10 8.67
N ARG A 191 -49.15 -0.13 9.05
CA ARG A 191 -48.20 -1.08 9.67
C ARG A 191 -47.03 -1.44 8.76
N LEU A 192 -47.26 -1.64 7.45
CA LEU A 192 -46.18 -1.92 6.50
C LEU A 192 -45.22 -0.73 6.39
N LYS A 193 -45.76 0.49 6.38
CA LYS A 193 -44.96 1.72 6.38
C LYS A 193 -44.12 1.84 7.65
N GLU A 194 -44.69 1.61 8.82
CA GLU A 194 -43.95 1.59 10.10
C GLU A 194 -42.82 0.56 10.11
N ILE A 195 -43.06 -0.64 9.56
CA ILE A 195 -42.02 -1.68 9.42
C ILE A 195 -40.89 -1.22 8.49
N LEU A 196 -41.22 -0.62 7.34
CA LEU A 196 -40.24 -0.11 6.39
C LEU A 196 -39.41 1.05 6.98
N GLU A 197 -40.04 1.96 7.72
CA GLU A 197 -39.35 3.04 8.44
C GLU A 197 -38.39 2.48 9.50
N ALA A 198 -38.82 1.50 10.29
CA ALA A 198 -37.96 0.83 11.26
C ALA A 198 -36.79 0.09 10.59
N LEU A 199 -37.02 -0.57 9.46
CA LEU A 199 -35.97 -1.20 8.66
C LEU A 199 -34.96 -0.20 8.11
N LEU A 200 -35.44 0.95 7.61
CA LEU A 200 -34.59 2.03 7.12
C LEU A 200 -33.63 2.55 8.19
N VAL A 201 -34.12 2.76 9.41
CA VAL A 201 -33.28 3.14 10.56
C VAL A 201 -32.23 2.05 10.83
N GLY A 202 -32.62 0.77 10.82
CA GLY A 202 -31.71 -0.35 11.01
C GLY A 202 -30.59 -0.42 9.97
N TYR A 203 -30.92 -0.18 8.68
CA TYR A 203 -29.92 -0.14 7.60
C TYR A 203 -28.95 1.03 7.77
N ARG A 204 -29.44 2.23 8.07
CA ARG A 204 -28.59 3.40 8.32
C ARG A 204 -27.60 3.18 9.45
N MET A 205 -28.06 2.60 10.57
CA MET A 205 -27.18 2.27 11.70
C MET A 205 -26.12 1.22 11.31
N SER A 206 -26.51 0.23 10.50
CA SER A 206 -25.61 -0.83 10.04
C SER A 206 -24.56 -0.30 9.07
N LEU A 207 -24.97 0.52 8.09
CA LEU A 207 -24.08 1.22 7.17
C LEU A 207 -23.10 2.12 7.90
N GLN A 208 -23.55 2.90 8.89
CA GLN A 208 -22.66 3.75 9.68
C GLN A 208 -21.63 2.92 10.45
N ARG A 209 -22.02 1.78 11.01
CA ARG A 209 -21.08 0.88 11.70
C ARG A 209 -20.06 0.29 10.74
N LEU A 210 -20.52 -0.11 9.55
CA LEU A 210 -19.66 -0.69 8.53
C LEU A 210 -18.67 0.33 7.99
N GLN A 211 -19.13 1.55 7.69
CA GLN A 211 -18.27 2.67 7.28
C GLN A 211 -17.17 2.92 8.31
N ARG A 212 -17.51 3.03 9.61
CA ARG A 212 -16.50 3.21 10.67
C ARG A 212 -15.49 2.05 10.72
N ALA A 213 -15.94 0.82 10.50
CA ALA A 213 -15.05 -0.34 10.48
C ALA A 213 -14.13 -0.33 9.26
N MET A 214 -14.63 0.12 8.10
CA MET A 214 -13.87 0.31 6.87
C MET A 214 -12.80 1.39 7.06
N ASP A 215 -13.18 2.56 7.60
CA ASP A 215 -12.26 3.68 7.88
C ASP A 215 -11.12 3.25 8.81
N GLN A 216 -11.42 2.48 9.87
CA GLN A 216 -10.41 1.96 10.80
C GLN A 216 -9.37 1.04 10.14
N GLN A 217 -9.74 0.38 9.03
CA GLN A 217 -8.84 -0.47 8.25
C GLN A 217 -8.17 0.29 7.08
N GLY A 218 -8.40 1.61 6.99
CA GLY A 218 -7.89 2.47 5.92
C GLY A 218 -8.59 2.21 4.58
N LEU A 219 -9.85 1.78 4.61
CA LEU A 219 -10.67 1.60 3.42
C LEU A 219 -11.61 2.80 3.27
N GLU A 220 -11.41 3.57 2.21
CA GLU A 220 -12.08 4.85 1.95
C GLU A 220 -12.91 4.76 0.67
N THR A 221 -14.05 5.47 0.64
CA THR A 221 -14.89 5.59 -0.57
C THR A 221 -14.36 6.70 -1.48
N VAL A 222 -14.35 6.47 -2.79
CA VAL A 222 -14.04 7.51 -3.77
C VAL A 222 -15.25 8.45 -3.89
N ALA A 223 -15.04 9.75 -3.75
CA ALA A 223 -16.08 10.75 -3.99
C ALA A 223 -16.12 11.07 -5.50
N CYS A 224 -17.27 10.85 -6.14
CA CYS A 224 -17.38 11.00 -7.60
C CYS A 224 -18.48 11.97 -8.03
N VAL A 225 -19.66 11.95 -7.38
CA VAL A 225 -20.81 12.73 -7.83
C VAL A 225 -20.55 14.24 -7.73
N GLY A 226 -20.71 14.95 -8.86
CA GLY A 226 -20.45 16.39 -8.97
C GLY A 226 -18.98 16.77 -9.18
N GLU A 227 -18.07 15.80 -9.26
CA GLU A 227 -16.65 16.01 -9.54
C GLU A 227 -16.35 15.74 -11.04
N PRO A 228 -15.27 16.31 -11.60
CA PRO A 228 -14.82 15.97 -12.94
C PRO A 228 -14.40 14.51 -13.01
N PHE A 229 -14.63 13.87 -14.16
CA PHE A 229 -14.21 12.48 -14.38
C PHE A 229 -12.69 12.31 -14.24
N ASP A 230 -12.27 11.40 -13.36
CA ASP A 230 -10.86 11.04 -13.15
C ASP A 230 -10.58 9.60 -13.62
N PRO A 231 -9.81 9.39 -14.71
CA PRO A 231 -9.45 8.07 -15.21
C PRO A 231 -8.63 7.19 -14.24
N GLU A 232 -7.96 7.79 -13.25
CA GLU A 232 -7.15 7.03 -12.29
C GLU A 232 -8.01 6.34 -11.22
N THR A 233 -9.22 6.84 -10.97
CA THR A 233 -10.09 6.36 -9.89
C THR A 233 -11.51 5.97 -10.35
N MET A 234 -11.90 6.34 -11.57
CA MET A 234 -13.25 6.15 -12.11
C MET A 234 -13.27 5.39 -13.44
N GLU A 235 -14.36 4.63 -13.64
CA GLU A 235 -14.69 3.89 -14.86
C GLU A 235 -16.06 4.37 -15.38
N VAL A 236 -16.12 4.78 -16.64
CA VAL A 236 -17.40 5.20 -17.26
C VAL A 236 -18.25 3.99 -17.56
N ALA A 237 -19.35 3.83 -16.82
CA ALA A 237 -20.33 2.78 -17.07
C ALA A 237 -21.44 3.23 -18.02
N GLU A 238 -21.79 4.52 -18.02
CA GLU A 238 -22.86 5.06 -18.86
C GLU A 238 -22.57 6.52 -19.25
N VAL A 239 -22.91 6.88 -20.49
CA VAL A 239 -22.79 8.25 -21.01
C VAL A 239 -24.18 8.78 -21.32
N VAL A 240 -24.58 9.88 -20.69
CA VAL A 240 -25.84 10.57 -20.95
C VAL A 240 -25.57 11.82 -21.78
N ARG A 241 -26.29 11.97 -22.90
CA ARG A 241 -26.28 13.20 -23.70
C ARG A 241 -27.30 14.17 -23.15
N GLU A 242 -26.86 15.34 -22.72
CA GLU A 242 -27.74 16.42 -22.25
C GLU A 242 -27.47 17.67 -23.10
N GLU A 243 -28.46 18.11 -23.88
CA GLU A 243 -28.33 19.27 -24.76
C GLU A 243 -28.06 20.54 -23.93
N GLY A 244 -26.86 21.11 -24.05
CA GLY A 244 -26.47 22.37 -23.41
C GLY A 244 -25.41 22.28 -22.31
N ARG A 245 -24.87 21.09 -22.01
CA ARG A 245 -23.69 20.94 -21.13
C ARG A 245 -22.51 20.29 -21.86
N GLU A 246 -21.37 20.99 -21.91
CA GLU A 246 -20.09 20.46 -22.43
C GLU A 246 -19.25 19.72 -21.36
N SER A 247 -19.80 19.51 -20.15
CA SER A 247 -19.03 19.07 -18.99
C SER A 247 -18.90 17.55 -18.92
N THR A 248 -17.68 17.02 -18.87
CA THR A 248 -17.37 15.61 -18.51
C THR A 248 -17.46 15.39 -16.99
N GLU A 249 -18.54 15.89 -16.40
CA GLU A 249 -18.83 15.79 -14.97
C GLU A 249 -19.56 14.48 -14.68
N VAL A 250 -19.30 13.91 -13.52
CA VAL A 250 -19.99 12.72 -13.03
C VAL A 250 -21.38 13.11 -12.52
N LEU A 251 -22.42 12.63 -13.21
CA LEU A 251 -23.82 12.86 -12.88
C LEU A 251 -24.28 12.00 -11.71
N ASP A 252 -23.95 10.71 -11.74
CA ASP A 252 -24.36 9.75 -10.70
C ASP A 252 -23.34 8.62 -10.57
N GLU A 253 -23.31 8.00 -9.39
CA GLU A 253 -22.48 6.86 -9.07
C GLU A 253 -23.32 5.58 -9.13
N ILE A 254 -23.07 4.75 -10.15
CA ILE A 254 -23.74 3.46 -10.31
C ILE A 254 -23.17 2.46 -9.31
N ARG A 255 -21.86 2.48 -9.09
CA ARG A 255 -21.18 1.60 -8.14
C ARG A 255 -20.02 2.31 -7.46
N ARG A 256 -19.93 2.14 -6.14
CA ARG A 256 -18.93 2.80 -5.31
C ARG A 256 -17.48 2.48 -5.64
N GLY A 257 -16.63 3.49 -5.73
CA GLY A 257 -15.19 3.30 -5.78
C GLY A 257 -14.61 3.15 -4.38
N TYR A 258 -13.52 2.39 -4.24
CA TYR A 258 -12.82 2.22 -2.96
C TYR A 258 -11.30 2.29 -3.08
N LEU A 259 -10.68 2.98 -2.12
CA LEU A 259 -9.25 3.08 -1.90
C LEU A 259 -8.90 2.32 -0.61
N TRP A 260 -7.87 1.48 -0.64
CA TRP A 260 -7.36 0.80 0.55
C TRP A 260 -5.92 1.23 0.82
N ARG A 261 -5.69 1.89 1.95
CA ARG A 261 -4.39 2.46 2.37
C ARG A 261 -3.78 3.34 1.25
N GLY A 262 -4.62 4.15 0.61
CA GLY A 262 -4.24 5.02 -0.51
C GLY A 262 -4.01 4.33 -1.86
N ARG A 263 -4.24 3.01 -1.96
CA ARG A 263 -4.16 2.27 -3.23
C ARG A 263 -5.56 1.96 -3.75
N LEU A 264 -5.79 2.15 -5.05
CA LEU A 264 -7.07 1.79 -5.66
C LEU A 264 -7.39 0.31 -5.46
N PHE A 265 -8.51 0.03 -4.81
CA PHE A 265 -9.03 -1.32 -4.61
C PHE A 265 -10.08 -1.67 -5.66
N ARG A 266 -10.96 -0.71 -5.98
CA ARG A 266 -12.02 -0.83 -6.99
C ARG A 266 -12.33 0.53 -7.58
N TYR A 267 -12.42 0.62 -8.91
CA TYR A 267 -12.87 1.82 -9.60
C TYR A 267 -14.32 2.16 -9.23
N ALA A 268 -14.63 3.45 -9.14
CA ALA A 268 -16.01 3.90 -9.10
C ALA A 268 -16.62 3.78 -10.49
N GLN A 269 -17.79 3.16 -10.60
CA GLN A 269 -18.52 3.13 -11.87
C GLN A 269 -19.49 4.29 -11.91
N VAL A 270 -19.25 5.18 -12.86
CA VAL A 270 -19.90 6.48 -12.91
C VAL A 270 -20.68 6.65 -14.20
N ARG A 271 -21.75 7.42 -14.10
CA ARG A 271 -22.51 7.95 -15.23
C ARG A 271 -22.04 9.37 -15.50
N VAL A 272 -21.54 9.64 -16.70
CA VAL A 272 -21.00 10.95 -17.08
C VAL A 272 -21.87 11.63 -18.13
N ILE A 273 -21.81 12.96 -18.16
CA ILE A 273 -22.45 13.75 -19.22
C ILE A 273 -21.46 13.89 -20.40
N SER A 274 -21.96 13.75 -21.62
CA SER A 274 -21.24 14.13 -22.83
C SER A 274 -22.05 15.17 -23.61
N GLY A 275 -21.40 16.27 -23.96
CA GLY A 275 -21.86 17.21 -24.98
C GLY A 275 -21.80 16.60 -26.39
#